data_AF-A0A8J2AHJ5-F1
#
_entry.id   AF-A0A8J2AHJ5-F1
#
_cell.length_a   1.000
_cell.length_b   1.000
_cell.length_c   1.000
_cell.angle_alpha   90.00
_cell.angle_beta   90.00
_cell.angle_gamma   90.00
#
_symmetry.space_group_name_H-M   'P 1'
#
loop_
_entity.id
_entity.type
_entity.pdbx_description
1 polymer ?
#
loop_
_entity_poly.entity_id
_entity_poly.type
_entity_poly.pdbx_seq_one_letter_code
_entity_poly.pdbx_strand_id
1 'polypeptide(L)'
;MGKKGKKEKITGTPEVIKFKGTKEFAMLKECIAIQESLPFVASDVLDDLSFRKVARFLSMLGLLTVFVKADASKEYRFKLHHMLAFPPPQYFPTGYPASLIKVARAICASTAVSFNGRDFDYNEIAPELAAKSEEFLKMLDTSMTTLASHMEKEVKEDFPTGLKKFNQEFGKKLSEFDLAWVAYEEMYLGAKNFIDSEVLRQPTNLVEIEKKLTDAEDRLEIARKQEYENLFTREIEGIIHDNWSYVIGVNEELKSKTFYDSAVPLAEACIFYESKVTPEWLEQCKYVVKDYLELRIYVAGLPSTRLQLEFDKNTTFLRLLKKFHTSVHAAEEAFTFVDQLPKNTKQSNHMTRKLLEPDLIRLKKMTAAATS
;
A
#
# COMPACT_ATOMS: atom_id res chain seq x y z
N MET A 1 -20.80 35.76 -49.97
CA MET A 1 -19.81 36.61 -49.28
C MET A 1 -19.72 36.18 -47.83
N GLY A 2 -18.66 35.45 -47.44
CA GLY A 2 -18.47 34.98 -46.07
C GLY A 2 -17.96 36.10 -45.16
N LYS A 3 -18.68 36.37 -44.06
CA LYS A 3 -18.22 37.26 -42.99
C LYS A 3 -16.91 36.70 -42.40
N LYS A 4 -15.76 37.29 -42.76
CA LYS A 4 -14.49 37.05 -42.09
C LYS A 4 -14.65 37.49 -40.63
N GLY A 5 -14.63 36.51 -39.71
CA GLY A 5 -14.62 36.76 -38.27
C GLY A 5 -13.50 37.74 -37.91
N LYS A 6 -13.88 38.81 -37.22
CA LYS A 6 -12.97 39.84 -36.71
C LYS A 6 -12.08 39.15 -35.67
N LYS A 7 -10.81 38.86 -36.00
CA LYS A 7 -9.84 38.35 -35.02
C LYS A 7 -9.78 39.36 -33.86
N GLU A 8 -10.11 38.91 -32.65
CA GLU A 8 -9.93 39.73 -31.45
C GLU A 8 -8.49 40.26 -31.42
N LYS A 9 -8.33 41.57 -31.27
CA LYS A 9 -7.01 42.17 -31.12
C LYS A 9 -6.43 41.66 -29.80
N ILE A 10 -5.35 40.88 -29.88
CA ILE A 10 -4.61 40.47 -28.70
C ILE A 10 -3.89 41.72 -28.17
N THR A 11 -4.36 42.22 -27.03
CA THR A 11 -3.74 43.33 -26.29
C THR A 11 -2.63 42.81 -25.37
N GLY A 12 -1.75 43.71 -24.92
CA GLY A 12 -0.71 43.42 -23.92
C GLY A 12 0.70 43.72 -24.42
N THR A 13 1.68 43.65 -23.51
CA THR A 13 3.11 43.68 -23.88
C THR A 13 3.48 42.44 -24.71
N PRO A 14 4.57 42.45 -25.50
CA PRO A 14 4.99 41.29 -26.29
C PRO A 14 5.14 40.00 -25.45
N GLU A 15 5.59 40.13 -24.20
CA GLU A 15 5.71 39.01 -23.26
C GLU A 15 4.34 38.43 -22.88
N VAL A 16 3.36 39.29 -22.58
CA VAL A 16 1.97 38.91 -22.28
C VAL A 16 1.31 38.23 -23.49
N ILE A 17 1.51 38.77 -24.69
CA ILE A 17 0.99 38.16 -25.93
C ILE A 17 1.56 36.75 -26.12
N LYS A 18 2.87 36.56 -25.88
CA LYS A 18 3.51 35.25 -25.95
C LYS A 18 2.95 34.30 -24.89
N PHE A 19 2.79 34.76 -23.65
CA PHE A 19 2.24 33.97 -22.55
C PHE A 19 0.80 33.52 -22.80
N LYS A 20 -0.04 34.38 -23.40
CA LYS A 20 -1.42 34.02 -23.78
C LYS A 20 -1.52 32.81 -24.72
N GLY A 21 -0.44 32.50 -25.44
CA GLY A 21 -0.34 31.33 -26.32
C GLY A 21 0.18 30.07 -25.63
N THR A 22 0.51 30.09 -24.34
CA THR A 22 1.08 28.94 -23.64
C THR A 22 0.02 28.10 -22.93
N LYS A 23 0.42 26.89 -22.53
CA LYS A 23 -0.44 25.93 -21.82
C LYS A 23 -0.80 26.45 -20.42
N GLU A 24 0.10 27.16 -19.78
CA GLU A 24 -0.06 27.69 -18.43
C GLU A 24 -1.14 28.78 -18.39
N PHE A 25 -1.19 29.66 -19.39
CA PHE A 25 -2.29 30.62 -19.51
C PHE A 25 -3.64 29.94 -19.75
N ALA A 26 -3.66 28.84 -20.51
CA ALA A 26 -4.88 28.03 -20.65
C ALA A 26 -5.32 27.42 -19.31
N MET A 27 -4.38 26.93 -18.49
CA MET A 27 -4.67 26.45 -17.15
C MET A 27 -5.20 27.54 -16.22
N LEU A 28 -4.62 28.76 -16.25
CA LEU A 28 -5.13 29.89 -15.47
C LEU A 28 -6.60 30.18 -15.81
N LYS A 29 -6.92 30.28 -17.10
CA LYS A 29 -8.29 30.52 -17.57
C LYS A 29 -9.25 29.41 -17.15
N GLU A 30 -8.80 28.16 -17.19
CA GLU A 30 -9.61 27.03 -16.77
C GLU A 30 -9.82 27.00 -15.25
N CYS A 31 -8.80 27.30 -14.44
CA CYS A 31 -8.93 27.47 -13.00
C CYS A 31 -9.98 28.55 -12.66
N ILE A 32 -9.93 29.70 -13.33
CA ILE A 32 -10.91 30.78 -13.18
C ILE A 32 -12.31 30.29 -13.55
N ALA A 33 -12.47 29.62 -14.69
CA ALA A 33 -13.78 29.14 -15.13
C ALA A 33 -14.38 28.08 -14.20
N ILE A 34 -13.56 27.23 -13.57
CA ILE A 34 -14.03 26.22 -12.64
C ILE A 34 -14.43 26.84 -11.28
N GLN A 35 -13.73 27.91 -10.86
CA GLN A 35 -13.87 28.53 -9.53
C GLN A 35 -15.32 28.83 -9.14
N GLU A 36 -16.09 29.44 -10.04
CA GLU A 36 -17.49 29.84 -9.76
C GLU A 36 -18.39 28.66 -9.36
N SER A 37 -17.94 27.44 -9.65
CA SER A 37 -18.67 26.20 -9.38
C SER A 37 -17.94 25.25 -8.44
N LEU A 38 -16.89 25.71 -7.77
CA LEU A 38 -16.21 24.94 -6.74
C LEU A 38 -17.04 24.94 -5.45
N PRO A 39 -17.25 23.77 -4.84
CA PRO A 39 -17.86 23.66 -3.52
C PRO A 39 -16.88 24.12 -2.43
N PHE A 40 -17.40 24.53 -1.29
CA PHE A 40 -16.63 24.64 -0.05
C PHE A 40 -16.41 23.23 0.51
N VAL A 41 -15.18 22.74 0.44
CA VAL A 41 -14.86 21.35 0.79
C VAL A 41 -15.04 21.05 2.27
N ALA A 42 -14.97 22.06 3.14
CA ALA A 42 -15.18 21.93 4.58
C ALA A 42 -16.66 21.73 4.95
N SER A 43 -17.58 22.45 4.30
CA SER A 43 -19.01 22.49 4.69
C SER A 43 -19.94 21.75 3.75
N ASP A 44 -19.68 21.79 2.45
CA ASP A 44 -20.66 21.37 1.46
C ASP A 44 -20.74 19.85 1.34
N VAL A 45 -21.86 19.35 0.84
CA VAL A 45 -21.98 17.94 0.45
C VAL A 45 -21.25 17.77 -0.89
N LEU A 46 -20.18 16.97 -0.89
CA LEU A 46 -19.37 16.72 -2.08
C LEU A 46 -19.91 15.51 -2.85
N ASP A 47 -20.80 15.77 -3.80
CA ASP A 47 -21.18 14.77 -4.80
C ASP A 47 -20.00 14.45 -5.76
N ASP A 48 -20.14 13.38 -6.55
CA ASP A 48 -19.08 12.92 -7.44
C ASP A 48 -18.68 13.99 -8.48
N LEU A 49 -19.63 14.79 -8.96
CA LEU A 49 -19.36 15.83 -9.94
C LEU A 49 -18.56 16.98 -9.32
N SER A 50 -18.96 17.46 -8.15
CA SER A 50 -18.30 18.53 -7.41
C SER A 50 -16.90 18.10 -6.98
N PHE A 51 -16.74 16.85 -6.53
CA PHE A 51 -15.43 16.29 -6.21
C PHE A 51 -14.51 16.21 -7.44
N ARG A 52 -15.03 15.83 -8.61
CA ARG A 52 -14.25 15.85 -9.87
C ARG A 52 -13.79 17.26 -10.25
N LYS A 53 -14.61 18.29 -10.01
CA LYS A 53 -14.21 19.70 -10.24
C LYS A 53 -13.07 20.12 -9.32
N VAL A 54 -13.16 19.79 -8.03
CA VAL A 54 -12.08 20.04 -7.05
C VAL A 54 -10.80 19.34 -7.48
N ALA A 55 -10.88 18.04 -7.82
CA ALA A 55 -9.73 17.28 -8.29
C ALA A 55 -9.08 17.88 -9.56
N ARG A 56 -9.90 18.37 -10.49
CA ARG A 56 -9.43 19.04 -11.71
C ARG A 56 -8.73 20.36 -11.39
N PHE A 57 -9.31 21.18 -10.50
CA PHE A 57 -8.71 22.44 -10.05
C PHE A 57 -7.34 22.21 -9.36
N LEU A 58 -7.28 21.27 -8.42
CA LEU A 58 -6.05 20.88 -7.73
C LEU A 58 -4.98 20.32 -8.67
N SER A 59 -5.39 19.56 -9.69
CA SER A 59 -4.46 19.05 -10.70
C SER A 59 -3.82 20.18 -11.50
N MET A 60 -4.60 21.20 -11.87
CA MET A 60 -4.06 22.38 -12.57
C MET A 60 -3.16 23.22 -11.66
N LEU A 61 -3.55 23.45 -10.40
CA LEU A 61 -2.69 24.13 -9.43
C LEU A 61 -1.34 23.42 -9.28
N GLY A 62 -1.35 22.09 -9.23
CA GLY A 62 -0.13 21.29 -9.16
C GLY A 62 0.81 21.45 -10.37
N LEU A 63 0.28 21.77 -11.55
CA LEU A 63 1.09 22.06 -12.73
C LEU A 63 1.57 23.51 -12.73
N LEU A 64 0.73 24.43 -12.24
CA LEU A 64 1.07 25.84 -12.10
C LEU A 64 2.19 26.06 -11.06
N THR A 65 2.25 25.27 -9.98
CA THR A 65 3.36 25.35 -9.00
C THR A 65 4.71 25.01 -9.61
N VAL A 66 4.77 24.03 -10.50
CA VAL A 66 5.99 23.71 -11.27
C VAL A 66 6.39 24.88 -12.16
N PHE A 67 5.42 25.51 -12.83
CA PHE A 67 5.68 26.67 -13.69
C PHE A 67 6.29 27.85 -12.92
N VAL A 68 5.76 28.16 -11.73
CA VAL A 68 6.27 29.26 -10.90
C VAL A 68 7.42 28.84 -9.95
N LYS A 69 7.85 27.58 -9.96
CA LYS A 69 8.88 27.00 -9.07
C LYS A 69 8.56 27.19 -7.58
N ALA A 70 7.31 26.92 -7.22
CA ALA A 70 6.79 27.02 -5.86
C ALA A 70 6.59 25.65 -5.19
N ASP A 71 7.18 24.58 -5.70
CA ASP A 71 6.99 23.23 -5.15
C ASP A 71 7.97 22.92 -4.02
N ALA A 72 7.44 22.48 -2.88
CA ALA A 72 8.22 21.82 -1.85
C ALA A 72 8.43 20.34 -2.19
N SER A 73 9.51 19.78 -1.65
CA SER A 73 9.85 18.37 -1.81
C SER A 73 8.75 17.48 -1.24
N LYS A 74 8.29 16.51 -2.05
CA LYS A 74 7.26 15.53 -1.67
C LYS A 74 7.83 14.12 -1.43
N GLU A 75 9.12 14.01 -1.14
CA GLU A 75 9.80 12.73 -0.85
C GLU A 75 9.20 11.98 0.34
N TYR A 76 8.58 12.69 1.29
CA TYR A 76 7.90 12.08 2.44
C TYR A 76 6.84 11.06 2.01
N ARG A 77 6.18 11.27 0.85
CA ARG A 77 5.18 10.31 0.31
C ARG A 77 5.76 8.92 0.07
N PHE A 78 7.04 8.84 -0.28
CA PHE A 78 7.73 7.57 -0.48
C PHE A 78 8.30 7.02 0.84
N LYS A 79 8.87 7.90 1.68
CA LYS A 79 9.47 7.51 2.97
C LYS A 79 8.43 6.98 3.96
N LEU A 80 7.22 7.53 3.92
CA LEU A 80 6.09 7.18 4.80
C LEU A 80 5.14 6.17 4.14
N HIS A 81 5.60 5.41 3.15
CA HIS A 81 4.81 4.33 2.54
C HIS A 81 5.32 2.97 3.03
N HIS A 82 4.43 2.15 3.59
CA HIS A 82 4.81 0.83 4.07
C HIS A 82 5.23 -0.10 2.92
N MET A 83 6.39 -0.74 3.06
CA MET A 83 7.03 -1.49 1.97
C MET A 83 6.19 -2.65 1.40
N LEU A 84 5.27 -3.21 2.20
CA LEU A 84 4.38 -4.30 1.77
C LEU A 84 2.96 -3.83 1.43
N ALA A 85 2.60 -2.55 1.63
CA ALA A 85 1.23 -2.10 1.42
C ALA A 85 0.93 -1.87 -0.07
N PHE A 86 -0.26 -2.28 -0.51
CA PHE A 86 -0.83 -1.92 -1.80
C PHE A 86 -1.72 -0.67 -1.65
N PRO A 87 -1.78 0.23 -2.65
CA PRO A 87 -1.00 0.22 -3.89
C PRO A 87 0.48 0.53 -3.66
N PRO A 88 1.38 0.08 -4.54
CA PRO A 88 2.76 0.55 -4.51
C PRO A 88 2.78 2.07 -4.58
N PRO A 89 3.75 2.73 -3.93
CA PRO A 89 3.82 4.19 -3.92
C PRO A 89 3.98 4.65 -5.37
N GLN A 90 2.95 5.30 -5.90
CA GLN A 90 3.05 5.96 -7.20
C GLN A 90 3.84 7.24 -6.95
N TYR A 91 4.98 7.38 -7.62
CA TYR A 91 5.78 8.58 -7.53
C TYR A 91 5.03 9.73 -8.24
N PHE A 92 4.26 10.48 -7.46
CA PHE A 92 3.67 11.74 -7.88
C PHE A 92 4.45 12.87 -7.20
N PRO A 93 5.54 13.36 -7.82
CA PRO A 93 6.32 14.46 -7.25
C PRO A 93 5.51 15.76 -7.20
N THR A 94 4.49 15.87 -8.06
CA THR A 94 3.73 17.10 -8.29
C THR A 94 2.26 16.93 -7.99
N GLY A 95 1.65 17.99 -7.47
CA GLY A 95 0.21 18.11 -7.31
C GLY A 95 -0.35 17.64 -5.97
N TYR A 96 -1.67 17.72 -5.92
CA TYR A 96 -2.48 17.74 -4.71
C TYR A 96 -3.59 16.70 -4.82
N PRO A 97 -3.39 15.48 -4.27
CA PRO A 97 -4.36 14.41 -4.40
C PRO A 97 -5.67 14.76 -3.69
N ALA A 98 -6.75 14.95 -4.45
CA ALA A 98 -8.06 15.30 -3.91
C ALA A 98 -8.61 14.26 -2.93
N SER A 99 -8.12 13.02 -2.97
CA SER A 99 -8.47 11.98 -2.00
C SER A 99 -8.14 12.39 -0.56
N LEU A 100 -7.14 13.25 -0.32
CA LEU A 100 -6.84 13.77 1.02
C LEU A 100 -7.98 14.60 1.61
N ILE A 101 -8.82 15.22 0.78
CA ILE A 101 -9.99 15.95 1.26
C ILE A 101 -11.01 14.97 1.86
N LYS A 102 -11.22 13.82 1.20
CA LYS A 102 -12.11 12.77 1.72
C LYS A 102 -11.59 12.21 3.04
N VAL A 103 -10.28 12.00 3.11
CA VAL A 103 -9.59 11.55 4.33
C VAL A 103 -9.75 12.56 5.45
N ALA A 104 -9.45 13.83 5.22
CA ALA A 104 -9.57 14.89 6.22
C ALA A 104 -10.99 14.98 6.78
N ARG A 105 -12.00 14.94 5.90
CA ARG A 105 -13.41 14.92 6.31
C ARG A 105 -13.77 13.67 7.11
N ALA A 106 -13.26 12.50 6.72
CA ALA A 106 -13.50 11.26 7.44
C ALA A 106 -12.91 11.35 8.86
N ILE A 107 -11.69 11.86 9.01
CA ILE A 107 -11.04 12.04 10.31
C ILE A 107 -11.81 13.04 11.18
N CYS A 108 -12.28 14.15 10.62
CA CYS A 108 -13.15 15.10 11.34
C CYS A 108 -14.46 14.46 11.82
N ALA A 109 -15.01 13.51 11.05
CA ALA A 109 -16.27 12.85 11.39
C ALA A 109 -16.07 11.70 12.40
N SER A 110 -14.97 10.96 12.29
CA SER A 110 -14.60 9.88 13.20
C SER A 110 -13.08 9.69 13.16
N THR A 111 -12.48 9.64 14.35
CA THR A 111 -11.04 9.40 14.49
C THR A 111 -10.71 7.90 14.55
N ALA A 112 -11.72 7.05 14.63
CA ALA A 112 -11.55 5.60 14.67
C ALA A 112 -11.54 5.00 13.26
N VAL A 113 -10.62 4.08 13.00
CA VAL A 113 -10.58 3.24 11.80
C VAL A 113 -10.31 1.79 12.20
N SER A 114 -11.00 0.85 11.56
CA SER A 114 -10.89 -0.57 11.88
C SER A 114 -10.27 -1.35 10.73
N PHE A 115 -9.29 -2.19 11.05
CA PHE A 115 -8.69 -3.14 10.12
C PHE A 115 -8.65 -4.53 10.75
N ASN A 116 -9.18 -5.54 10.06
CA ASN A 116 -9.11 -6.95 10.47
C ASN A 116 -9.58 -7.20 11.92
N GLY A 117 -10.64 -6.50 12.35
CA GLY A 117 -11.19 -6.60 13.71
C GLY A 117 -10.39 -5.85 14.79
N ARG A 118 -9.37 -5.07 14.42
CA ARG A 118 -8.64 -4.18 15.32
C ARG A 118 -9.01 -2.73 15.03
N ASP A 119 -9.27 -1.97 16.09
CA ASP A 119 -9.59 -0.55 16.01
C ASP A 119 -8.34 0.29 16.29
N PHE A 120 -8.17 1.35 15.52
CA PHE A 120 -7.10 2.33 15.65
C PHE A 120 -7.73 3.70 15.81
N ASP A 121 -7.31 4.47 16.81
CA ASP A 121 -7.76 5.85 17.00
C ASP A 121 -6.65 6.83 16.60
N TYR A 122 -6.94 7.69 15.61
CA TYR A 122 -6.05 8.75 15.20
C TYR A 122 -5.73 9.73 16.33
N ASN A 123 -6.59 9.90 17.35
CA ASN A 123 -6.29 10.75 18.50
C ASN A 123 -5.18 10.18 19.39
N GLU A 124 -5.04 8.85 19.44
CA GLU A 124 -3.96 8.21 20.20
C GLU A 124 -2.64 8.24 19.42
N ILE A 125 -2.72 8.05 18.09
CA ILE A 125 -1.56 7.98 17.21
C ILE A 125 -1.00 9.38 16.89
N ALA A 126 -1.89 10.34 16.63
CA ALA A 126 -1.57 11.71 16.24
C ALA A 126 -2.62 12.68 16.83
N PRO A 127 -2.48 13.10 18.10
CA PRO A 127 -3.51 13.87 18.83
C PRO A 127 -3.99 15.16 18.15
N GLU A 128 -3.15 15.78 17.32
CA GLU A 128 -3.49 17.03 16.62
C GLU A 128 -4.13 16.80 15.24
N LEU A 129 -4.18 15.55 14.74
CA LEU A 129 -4.54 15.27 13.35
C LEU A 129 -5.99 15.65 13.02
N ALA A 130 -6.93 15.48 13.96
CA ALA A 130 -8.32 15.88 13.77
C ALA A 130 -8.45 17.41 13.65
N ALA A 131 -7.83 18.14 14.56
CA ALA A 131 -7.80 19.61 14.51
C ALA A 131 -7.09 20.12 13.24
N LYS A 132 -5.98 19.49 12.86
CA LYS A 132 -5.24 19.81 11.63
C LYS A 132 -6.02 19.44 10.36
N SER A 133 -6.85 18.41 10.39
CA SER A 133 -7.75 18.07 9.27
C SER A 133 -8.80 19.17 9.06
N GLU A 134 -9.37 19.70 10.15
CA GLU A 134 -10.32 20.81 10.07
C GLU A 134 -9.65 22.11 9.59
N GLU A 135 -8.47 22.43 10.12
CA GLU A 135 -7.66 23.57 9.69
C GLU A 135 -7.30 23.47 8.20
N PHE A 136 -6.88 22.28 7.75
CA PHE A 136 -6.56 22.00 6.36
C PHE A 136 -7.75 22.22 5.42
N LEU A 137 -8.95 21.75 5.80
CA LEU A 137 -10.16 21.95 4.98
C LEU A 137 -10.53 23.44 4.88
N LYS A 138 -10.44 24.20 5.97
CA LYS A 138 -10.68 25.66 5.98
C LYS A 138 -9.62 26.42 5.17
N MET A 139 -8.36 26.01 5.28
CA MET A 139 -7.26 26.55 4.49
C MET A 139 -7.48 26.32 3.00
N LEU A 140 -7.96 25.14 2.60
CA LEU A 140 -8.26 24.81 1.21
C LEU A 140 -9.32 25.75 0.63
N ASP A 141 -10.45 25.93 1.32
CA ASP A 141 -11.53 26.81 0.87
C ASP A 141 -11.07 28.26 0.68
N THR A 142 -10.28 28.75 1.64
CA THR A 142 -9.71 30.10 1.59
C THR A 142 -8.70 30.25 0.46
N SER A 143 -7.83 29.24 0.26
CA SER A 143 -6.77 29.26 -0.74
C SER A 143 -7.31 29.13 -2.15
N MET A 144 -8.27 28.24 -2.41
CA MET A 144 -8.90 28.08 -3.72
C MET A 144 -9.54 29.40 -4.17
N THR A 145 -10.28 30.06 -3.28
CA THR A 145 -10.90 31.37 -3.54
C THR A 145 -9.84 32.45 -3.78
N THR A 146 -8.87 32.57 -2.88
CA THR A 146 -7.84 33.62 -2.94
C THR A 146 -6.95 33.51 -4.18
N LEU A 147 -6.53 32.29 -4.53
CA LEU A 147 -5.72 32.03 -5.72
C LEU A 147 -6.53 32.34 -6.97
N ALA A 148 -7.77 31.88 -7.06
CA ALA A 148 -8.61 32.10 -8.23
C ALA A 148 -8.94 33.57 -8.45
N SER A 149 -9.30 34.32 -7.39
CA SER A 149 -9.52 35.76 -7.50
C SER A 149 -8.27 36.53 -7.92
N HIS A 150 -7.08 36.12 -7.47
CA HIS A 150 -5.83 36.72 -7.92
C HIS A 150 -5.57 36.43 -9.41
N MET A 151 -5.78 35.18 -9.86
CA MET A 151 -5.66 34.81 -11.27
C MET A 151 -6.66 35.59 -12.14
N GLU A 152 -7.93 35.67 -11.73
CA GLU A 152 -8.98 36.36 -12.47
C GLU A 152 -8.66 37.83 -12.67
N LYS A 153 -8.27 38.52 -11.59
CA LYS A 153 -7.90 39.94 -11.64
C LYS A 153 -6.78 40.19 -12.67
N GLU A 154 -5.70 39.43 -12.59
CA GLU A 154 -4.53 39.62 -13.45
C GLU A 154 -4.82 39.25 -14.91
N VAL A 155 -5.64 38.22 -15.16
CA VAL A 155 -6.07 37.85 -16.52
C VAL A 155 -7.00 38.92 -17.12
N LYS A 156 -7.93 39.47 -16.33
CA LYS A 156 -8.91 40.47 -16.77
C LYS A 156 -8.26 41.83 -17.07
N GLU A 157 -7.30 42.25 -16.24
CA GLU A 157 -6.58 43.51 -16.38
C GLU A 157 -5.36 43.41 -17.33
N ASP A 158 -5.18 42.26 -17.96
CA ASP A 158 -4.10 41.98 -18.92
C ASP A 158 -2.68 42.13 -18.32
N PHE A 159 -2.51 41.66 -17.09
CA PHE A 159 -1.27 41.70 -16.31
C PHE A 159 -0.68 43.12 -16.19
N PRO A 160 -1.38 44.07 -15.55
CA PRO A 160 -1.04 45.49 -15.57
C PRO A 160 0.32 45.80 -14.92
N THR A 161 0.76 44.94 -14.00
CA THR A 161 2.06 45.06 -13.32
C THR A 161 3.18 44.24 -13.99
N GLY A 162 2.85 43.54 -15.09
CA GLY A 162 3.74 42.68 -15.85
C GLY A 162 3.83 41.25 -15.32
N LEU A 163 4.10 40.30 -16.23
CA LEU A 163 4.16 38.86 -15.92
C LEU A 163 5.18 38.50 -14.86
N LYS A 164 6.32 39.22 -14.80
CA LYS A 164 7.36 38.96 -13.81
C LYS A 164 6.84 39.17 -12.38
N LYS A 165 6.09 40.25 -12.15
CA LYS A 165 5.53 40.56 -10.83
C LYS A 165 4.39 39.59 -10.48
N PHE A 166 3.52 39.31 -11.45
CA PHE A 166 2.49 38.27 -11.31
C PHE A 166 3.10 36.93 -10.88
N ASN A 167 4.12 36.44 -11.59
CA ASN A 167 4.76 35.16 -11.25
C ASN A 167 5.38 35.14 -9.85
N GLN A 168 5.93 36.27 -9.38
CA GLN A 168 6.46 36.37 -8.03
C GLN A 168 5.35 36.35 -6.97
N GLU A 169 4.30 37.14 -7.15
CA GLU A 169 3.18 37.24 -6.19
C GLU A 169 2.37 35.93 -6.16
N PHE A 170 2.05 35.37 -7.33
CA PHE A 170 1.37 34.10 -7.46
C PHE A 170 2.23 32.94 -6.95
N GLY A 171 3.53 32.95 -7.24
CA GLY A 171 4.50 31.98 -6.72
C GLY A 171 4.56 31.97 -5.20
N LYS A 172 4.52 33.15 -4.55
CA LYS A 172 4.46 33.25 -3.09
C LYS A 172 3.17 32.62 -2.53
N LYS A 173 2.01 32.97 -3.09
CA LYS A 173 0.71 32.40 -2.66
C LYS A 173 0.66 30.88 -2.84
N LEU A 174 1.17 30.38 -3.96
CA LEU A 174 1.25 28.95 -4.22
C LEU A 174 2.24 28.24 -3.28
N SER A 175 3.35 28.89 -2.92
CA SER A 175 4.29 28.33 -1.95
C SER A 175 3.66 28.22 -0.56
N GLU A 176 2.91 29.23 -0.13
CA GLU A 176 2.16 29.20 1.14
C GLU A 176 1.13 28.06 1.14
N PHE A 177 0.39 27.89 0.04
CA PHE A 177 -0.54 26.79 -0.15
C PHE A 177 0.16 25.41 -0.13
N ASP A 178 1.27 25.26 -0.86
CA ASP A 178 2.00 24.00 -0.96
C ASP A 178 2.59 23.59 0.39
N LEU A 179 3.16 24.53 1.15
CA LEU A 179 3.68 24.26 2.49
C LEU A 179 2.58 23.83 3.46
N ALA A 180 1.43 24.48 3.43
CA ALA A 180 0.29 24.10 4.26
C ALA A 180 -0.25 22.70 3.87
N TRP A 181 -0.28 22.38 2.58
CA TRP A 181 -0.64 21.05 2.09
C TRP A 181 0.33 19.99 2.57
N VAL A 182 1.64 20.21 2.40
CA VAL A 182 2.70 19.28 2.80
C VAL A 182 2.64 19.01 4.30
N ALA A 183 2.50 20.06 5.12
CA ALA A 183 2.44 19.92 6.57
C ALA A 183 1.29 18.99 7.02
N TYR A 184 0.11 19.13 6.42
CA TYR A 184 -1.02 18.25 6.70
C TYR A 184 -0.79 16.82 6.17
N GLU A 185 -0.41 16.70 4.90
CA GLU A 185 -0.25 15.41 4.25
C GLU A 185 0.82 14.55 4.91
N GLU A 186 1.95 15.15 5.31
CA GLU A 186 3.03 14.45 5.99
C GLU A 186 2.59 13.93 7.36
N MET A 187 1.86 14.73 8.14
CA MET A 187 1.30 14.30 9.43
C MET A 187 0.32 13.13 9.25
N TYR A 188 -0.60 13.24 8.29
CA TYR A 188 -1.55 12.17 7.98
C TYR A 188 -0.82 10.90 7.53
N LEU A 189 0.14 11.00 6.61
CA LEU A 189 0.89 9.84 6.12
C LEU A 189 1.74 9.21 7.21
N GLY A 190 2.26 9.97 8.18
CA GLY A 190 2.92 9.44 9.35
C GLY A 190 2.00 8.56 10.18
N ALA A 191 0.80 9.05 10.51
CA ALA A 191 -0.21 8.28 11.24
C ALA A 191 -0.68 7.06 10.44
N LYS A 192 -0.91 7.22 9.13
CA LYS A 192 -1.28 6.12 8.25
C LYS A 192 -0.20 5.04 8.19
N ASN A 193 1.07 5.42 8.06
CA ASN A 193 2.18 4.48 8.02
C ASN A 193 2.32 3.68 9.32
N PHE A 194 2.05 4.31 10.46
CA PHE A 194 1.99 3.61 11.74
C PHE A 194 0.92 2.50 11.72
N ILE A 195 -0.31 2.84 11.31
CA ILE A 195 -1.41 1.87 11.19
C ILE A 195 -1.05 0.76 10.20
N ASP A 196 -0.54 1.10 9.01
CA ASP A 196 -0.12 0.13 8.00
C ASP A 196 0.94 -0.83 8.56
N SER A 197 1.89 -0.32 9.35
CA SER A 197 2.96 -1.10 9.98
C SER A 197 2.44 -2.06 11.04
N GLU A 198 1.45 -1.64 11.85
CA GLU A 198 0.82 -2.48 12.85
C GLU A 198 -0.05 -3.59 12.21
N VAL A 199 -0.83 -3.24 11.18
CA VAL A 199 -1.67 -4.19 10.44
C VAL A 199 -0.82 -5.22 9.69
N LEU A 200 0.31 -4.80 9.11
CA LEU A 200 1.18 -5.67 8.31
C LEU A 200 2.38 -6.21 9.09
N ARG A 201 2.40 -6.07 10.42
CA ARG A 201 3.52 -6.48 11.29
C ARG A 201 3.93 -7.94 11.09
N GLN A 202 2.98 -8.87 11.15
CA GLN A 202 3.28 -10.31 10.99
C GLN A 202 3.71 -10.67 9.55
N PRO A 203 3.05 -10.18 8.47
CA PRO A 203 3.59 -10.33 7.12
C PRO A 203 5.02 -9.78 6.95
N THR A 204 5.34 -8.63 7.56
CA THR A 204 6.69 -8.06 7.54
C THR A 204 7.69 -9.01 8.22
N ASN A 205 7.34 -9.53 9.40
CA ASN A 205 8.16 -10.52 10.09
C ASN A 205 8.39 -11.79 9.25
N LEU A 206 7.36 -12.31 8.58
CA LEU A 206 7.50 -13.47 7.68
C LEU A 206 8.50 -13.19 6.54
N VAL A 207 8.46 -12.02 5.92
CA VAL A 207 9.40 -11.63 4.86
C VAL A 207 10.83 -11.56 5.40
N GLU A 208 11.03 -11.03 6.60
CA GLU A 208 12.35 -10.98 7.23
C GLU A 208 12.88 -12.37 7.60
N ILE A 209 12.02 -13.24 8.16
CA ILE A 209 12.37 -14.62 8.49
C ILE A 209 12.72 -15.37 7.21
N GLU A 210 11.95 -15.24 6.13
CA GLU A 210 12.22 -15.91 4.86
C GLU A 210 13.57 -15.50 4.26
N LYS A 211 13.96 -14.22 4.38
CA LYS A 211 15.30 -13.77 3.96
C LYS A 211 16.40 -14.46 4.75
N LYS A 212 16.28 -14.47 6.09
CA LYS A 212 17.27 -15.13 6.97
C LYS A 212 17.34 -16.63 6.73
N LEU A 213 16.19 -17.25 6.47
CA LEU A 213 16.08 -18.67 6.16
C LEU A 213 16.75 -18.98 4.81
N THR A 214 16.49 -18.19 3.78
CA THR A 214 17.18 -18.30 2.47
C THR A 214 18.69 -18.14 2.63
N ASP A 215 19.14 -17.14 3.40
CA ASP A 215 20.58 -16.92 3.64
C ASP A 215 21.23 -18.09 4.39
N ALA A 216 20.54 -18.69 5.36
CA ALA A 216 21.01 -19.87 6.07
C ALA A 216 21.09 -21.10 5.16
N GLU A 217 20.12 -21.28 4.25
CA GLU A 217 20.15 -22.34 3.22
C GLU A 217 21.35 -22.18 2.29
N ASP A 218 21.61 -20.96 1.79
CA ASP A 218 22.71 -20.67 0.88
C ASP A 218 24.09 -20.87 1.55
N ARG A 219 24.18 -20.65 2.86
CA ARG A 219 25.40 -20.88 3.66
C ARG A 219 25.51 -22.30 4.21
N LEU A 220 24.52 -23.15 3.96
CA LEU A 220 24.44 -24.53 4.47
C LEU A 220 24.45 -24.61 6.01
N GLU A 221 23.92 -23.60 6.68
CA GLU A 221 23.83 -23.50 8.14
C GLU A 221 22.58 -24.23 8.67
N ILE A 222 22.61 -25.57 8.69
CA ILE A 222 21.44 -26.43 8.98
C ILE A 222 20.72 -26.08 10.30
N ALA A 223 21.47 -25.81 11.38
CA ALA A 223 20.87 -25.49 12.67
C ALA A 223 20.09 -24.17 12.63
N ARG A 224 20.64 -23.14 11.97
CA ARG A 224 19.96 -21.85 11.80
C ARG A 224 18.78 -21.96 10.85
N LYS A 225 18.88 -22.77 9.78
CA LYS A 225 17.76 -23.07 8.88
C LYS A 225 16.56 -23.57 9.69
N GLN A 226 16.75 -24.59 10.53
CA GLN A 226 15.67 -25.18 11.33
C GLN A 226 15.08 -24.19 12.35
N GLU A 227 15.93 -23.36 12.96
CA GLU A 227 15.47 -22.29 13.84
C GLU A 227 14.54 -21.33 13.08
N TYR A 228 14.93 -20.89 11.88
CA TYR A 228 14.11 -20.00 11.06
C TYR A 228 12.86 -20.70 10.49
N GLU A 229 12.91 -21.99 10.16
CA GLU A 229 11.73 -22.78 9.76
C GLU A 229 10.67 -22.80 10.87
N ASN A 230 11.12 -22.99 12.11
CA ASN A 230 10.25 -22.99 13.29
C ASN A 230 9.67 -21.60 13.56
N LEU A 231 10.49 -20.54 13.46
CA LEU A 231 10.02 -19.16 13.59
C LEU A 231 9.01 -18.80 12.49
N PHE A 232 9.25 -19.23 11.24
CA PHE A 232 8.34 -19.00 10.12
C PHE A 232 7.00 -19.70 10.35
N THR A 233 7.03 -20.95 10.82
CA THR A 233 5.84 -21.75 11.10
C THR A 233 5.00 -21.15 12.25
N ARG A 234 5.66 -20.69 13.32
CA ARG A 234 5.00 -19.98 14.43
C ARG A 234 4.37 -18.67 13.99
N GLU A 235 5.03 -17.94 13.10
CA GLU A 235 4.47 -16.65 12.66
C GLU A 235 3.32 -16.83 11.66
N ILE A 236 3.33 -17.92 10.87
CA ILE A 236 2.13 -18.34 10.13
C ILE A 236 0.97 -18.65 11.09
N GLU A 237 1.22 -19.47 12.10
CA GLU A 237 0.23 -19.82 13.11
C GLU A 237 -0.36 -18.58 13.79
N GLY A 238 0.49 -17.63 14.18
CA GLY A 238 0.06 -16.34 14.76
C GLY A 238 -0.87 -15.56 13.82
N ILE A 239 -0.55 -15.48 12.53
CA ILE A 239 -1.43 -14.83 11.53
C ILE A 239 -2.78 -15.53 11.45
N ILE A 240 -2.78 -16.86 11.45
CA ILE A 240 -3.99 -17.67 11.34
C ILE A 240 -4.89 -17.45 12.54
N HIS A 241 -4.35 -17.47 13.76
CA HIS A 241 -5.15 -17.21 14.97
C HIS A 241 -5.69 -15.78 15.03
N ASP A 242 -4.85 -14.78 14.73
CA ASP A 242 -5.25 -13.36 14.78
C ASP A 242 -6.31 -13.03 13.71
N ASN A 243 -6.33 -13.75 12.60
CA ASN A 243 -7.22 -13.50 11.45
C ASN A 243 -8.15 -14.69 11.16
N TRP A 244 -8.46 -15.49 12.18
CA TRP A 244 -9.13 -16.79 12.07
C TRP A 244 -10.40 -16.77 11.22
N SER A 245 -11.25 -15.76 11.46
CA SER A 245 -12.53 -15.55 10.76
C SER A 245 -12.35 -15.44 9.23
N TYR A 246 -11.23 -14.91 8.77
CA TYR A 246 -10.91 -14.73 7.37
C TYR A 246 -10.18 -15.93 6.76
N VAL A 247 -9.35 -16.63 7.53
CA VAL A 247 -8.47 -17.69 6.99
C VAL A 247 -9.18 -19.05 6.89
N ILE A 248 -9.88 -19.48 7.94
CA ILE A 248 -10.33 -20.89 8.07
C ILE A 248 -11.86 -21.02 7.99
N GLY A 249 -12.58 -19.91 8.19
CA GLY A 249 -14.03 -19.92 8.35
C GLY A 249 -14.43 -20.31 9.78
N VAL A 250 -15.72 -20.61 10.00
CA VAL A 250 -16.31 -20.85 11.34
C VAL A 250 -16.03 -22.26 11.88
N ASN A 251 -14.91 -22.91 11.52
CA ASN A 251 -14.56 -24.21 12.10
C ASN A 251 -13.83 -23.99 13.45
N GLU A 252 -14.61 -23.82 14.52
CA GLU A 252 -14.11 -23.56 15.87
C GLU A 252 -13.28 -24.72 16.45
N GLU A 253 -13.43 -25.96 15.98
CA GLU A 253 -12.68 -27.13 16.49
C GLU A 253 -11.17 -27.01 16.25
N LEU A 254 -10.77 -26.30 15.20
CA LEU A 254 -9.38 -26.10 14.85
C LEU A 254 -8.78 -24.83 15.49
N LYS A 255 -9.62 -23.93 16.02
CA LYS A 255 -9.19 -22.62 16.52
C LYS A 255 -8.30 -22.69 17.74
N SER A 256 -8.46 -23.75 18.53
CA SER A 256 -7.67 -24.02 19.73
C SER A 256 -6.46 -24.94 19.46
N LYS A 257 -6.34 -25.49 18.25
CA LYS A 257 -5.22 -26.37 17.91
C LYS A 257 -4.02 -25.53 17.49
N THR A 258 -2.88 -25.82 18.11
CA THR A 258 -1.60 -25.25 17.72
C THR A 258 -0.88 -26.19 16.76
N PHE A 259 0.01 -25.64 15.95
CA PHE A 259 0.94 -26.41 15.15
C PHE A 259 1.86 -27.24 16.03
N TYR A 260 2.22 -28.42 15.52
CA TYR A 260 3.23 -29.26 16.16
C TYR A 260 4.59 -28.56 16.09
N ASP A 261 5.31 -28.49 17.21
CA ASP A 261 6.66 -27.90 17.24
C ASP A 261 7.56 -28.62 16.23
N SER A 262 8.24 -27.86 15.36
CA SER A 262 9.07 -28.45 14.30
C SER A 262 8.29 -29.29 13.26
N ALA A 263 7.02 -28.95 12.98
CA ALA A 263 6.19 -29.61 11.97
C ALA A 263 6.90 -29.82 10.62
N VAL A 264 7.55 -28.77 10.07
CA VAL A 264 8.29 -28.88 8.80
C VAL A 264 9.49 -29.81 8.96
N PRO A 265 10.36 -29.62 9.99
CA PRO A 265 11.41 -30.58 10.25
C PRO A 265 10.98 -32.05 10.39
N LEU A 266 9.84 -32.31 11.03
CA LEU A 266 9.29 -33.65 11.23
C LEU A 266 8.71 -34.22 9.94
N ALA A 267 8.09 -33.39 9.10
CA ALA A 267 7.65 -33.79 7.76
C ALA A 267 8.83 -34.24 6.89
N GLU A 268 9.94 -33.50 6.91
CA GLU A 268 11.18 -33.91 6.23
C GLU A 268 11.73 -35.23 6.77
N ALA A 269 11.72 -35.40 8.10
CA ALA A 269 12.19 -36.63 8.74
C ALA A 269 11.30 -37.84 8.40
N CYS A 270 9.99 -37.65 8.25
CA CYS A 270 9.06 -38.67 7.76
C CYS A 270 9.45 -39.16 6.37
N ILE A 271 9.78 -38.23 5.46
CA ILE A 271 10.25 -38.55 4.10
C ILE A 271 11.58 -39.30 4.15
N PHE A 272 12.52 -38.89 5.02
CA PHE A 272 13.79 -39.60 5.19
C PHE A 272 13.58 -41.04 5.69
N TYR A 273 12.63 -41.25 6.59
CA TYR A 273 12.27 -42.56 7.13
C TYR A 273 11.17 -43.27 6.32
N GLU A 274 11.06 -43.03 5.01
CA GLU A 274 9.99 -43.58 4.15
C GLU A 274 9.79 -45.10 4.28
N SER A 275 10.86 -45.85 4.54
CA SER A 275 10.80 -47.31 4.73
C SER A 275 10.15 -47.77 6.05
N LYS A 276 9.95 -46.85 7.00
CA LYS A 276 9.41 -47.11 8.35
C LYS A 276 8.04 -46.49 8.60
N VAL A 277 7.53 -45.69 7.67
CA VAL A 277 6.25 -44.98 7.78
C VAL A 277 5.23 -45.55 6.81
N THR A 278 3.95 -45.33 7.07
CA THR A 278 2.89 -45.76 6.15
C THR A 278 2.90 -44.88 4.88
N PRO A 279 2.42 -45.40 3.72
CA PRO A 279 2.30 -44.60 2.51
C PRO A 279 1.40 -43.36 2.69
N GLU A 280 0.37 -43.46 3.52
CA GLU A 280 -0.53 -42.36 3.84
C GLU A 280 0.18 -41.23 4.60
N TRP A 281 0.92 -41.56 5.67
CA TRP A 281 1.71 -40.58 6.43
C TRP A 281 2.79 -39.92 5.55
N LEU A 282 3.44 -40.69 4.69
CA LEU A 282 4.41 -40.17 3.75
C LEU A 282 3.79 -39.14 2.80
N GLU A 283 2.59 -39.42 2.29
CA GLU A 283 1.87 -38.49 1.41
C GLU A 283 1.42 -37.22 2.14
N GLN A 284 0.90 -37.33 3.36
CA GLN A 284 0.53 -36.18 4.20
C GLN A 284 1.74 -35.27 4.48
N CYS A 285 2.89 -35.84 4.86
CA CYS A 285 4.12 -35.08 5.08
C CYS A 285 4.66 -34.43 3.78
N LYS A 286 4.48 -35.07 2.62
CA LYS A 286 4.80 -34.42 1.32
C LYS A 286 3.92 -33.20 1.07
N TYR A 287 2.63 -33.23 1.42
CA TYR A 287 1.77 -32.04 1.34
C TYR A 287 2.22 -30.92 2.27
N VAL A 288 2.63 -31.23 3.51
CA VAL A 288 3.18 -30.24 4.45
C VAL A 288 4.37 -29.50 3.83
N VAL A 289 5.35 -30.25 3.33
CA VAL A 289 6.54 -29.68 2.68
C VAL A 289 6.17 -28.86 1.46
N LYS A 290 5.27 -29.37 0.61
CA LYS A 290 4.84 -28.67 -0.60
C LYS A 290 4.16 -27.35 -0.28
N ASP A 291 3.18 -27.36 0.62
CA ASP A 291 2.41 -26.17 0.98
C ASP A 291 3.28 -25.14 1.72
N TYR A 292 4.21 -25.61 2.55
CA TYR A 292 5.24 -24.78 3.17
C TYR A 292 6.09 -24.03 2.12
N LEU A 293 6.57 -24.74 1.10
CA LEU A 293 7.35 -24.14 0.01
C LEU A 293 6.50 -23.18 -0.82
N GLU A 294 5.23 -23.49 -1.08
CA GLU A 294 4.33 -22.55 -1.77
C GLU A 294 4.18 -21.24 -0.98
N LEU A 295 4.03 -21.32 0.33
CA LEU A 295 3.97 -20.15 1.21
C LEU A 295 5.27 -19.36 1.19
N ARG A 296 6.43 -20.02 1.33
CA ARG A 296 7.74 -19.35 1.28
C ARG A 296 7.97 -18.60 -0.02
N ILE A 297 7.66 -19.22 -1.17
CA ILE A 297 7.78 -18.58 -2.49
C ILE A 297 6.86 -17.35 -2.57
N TYR A 298 5.61 -17.47 -2.08
CA TYR A 298 4.68 -16.35 -2.06
C TYR A 298 5.18 -15.21 -1.17
N VAL A 299 5.63 -15.51 0.05
CA VAL A 299 6.18 -14.53 1.01
C VAL A 299 7.41 -13.82 0.44
N ALA A 300 8.32 -14.54 -0.21
CA ALA A 300 9.49 -13.96 -0.86
C ALA A 300 9.09 -12.94 -1.97
N GLY A 301 7.94 -13.14 -2.61
CA GLY A 301 7.40 -12.24 -3.64
C GLY A 301 6.67 -11.01 -3.11
N LEU A 302 6.30 -10.96 -1.82
CA LEU A 302 5.49 -9.89 -1.23
C LEU A 302 6.05 -8.47 -1.40
N PRO A 303 7.37 -8.20 -1.34
CA PRO A 303 7.89 -6.86 -1.60
C PRO A 303 7.50 -6.31 -2.99
N SER A 304 7.23 -7.20 -3.95
CA SER A 304 6.80 -6.84 -5.30
C SER A 304 5.28 -6.87 -5.48
N THR A 305 4.62 -7.94 -5.02
CA THR A 305 3.16 -8.10 -5.20
C THR A 305 2.34 -7.26 -4.24
N ARG A 306 2.87 -7.04 -3.03
CA ARG A 306 2.27 -6.28 -1.92
C ARG A 306 0.95 -6.89 -1.44
N LEU A 307 0.44 -6.36 -0.33
CA LEU A 307 -0.78 -6.80 0.34
C LEU A 307 -1.75 -5.63 0.49
N GLN A 308 -3.05 -5.93 0.36
CA GLN A 308 -4.09 -5.04 0.83
C GLN A 308 -4.10 -5.04 2.36
N LEU A 309 -4.50 -3.93 2.98
CA LEU A 309 -4.61 -3.84 4.45
C LEU A 309 -5.74 -4.72 4.97
N GLU A 310 -6.85 -4.79 4.24
CA GLU A 310 -7.94 -5.71 4.57
C GLU A 310 -7.56 -7.13 4.13
N PHE A 311 -7.42 -8.03 5.11
CA PHE A 311 -6.88 -9.38 4.90
C PHE A 311 -7.75 -10.22 3.98
N ASP A 312 -9.07 -10.03 4.01
CA ASP A 312 -10.06 -10.71 3.15
C ASP A 312 -9.82 -10.48 1.65
N LYS A 313 -9.24 -9.33 1.29
CA LYS A 313 -8.88 -9.01 -0.10
C LYS A 313 -7.63 -9.77 -0.57
N ASN A 314 -6.84 -10.36 0.33
CA ASN A 314 -5.62 -11.10 0.01
C ASN A 314 -5.89 -12.60 -0.21
N THR A 315 -6.82 -12.92 -1.13
CA THR A 315 -7.37 -14.28 -1.34
C THR A 315 -6.30 -15.36 -1.58
N THR A 316 -5.23 -15.03 -2.30
CA THR A 316 -4.15 -15.99 -2.56
C THR A 316 -3.38 -16.33 -1.29
N PHE A 317 -3.07 -15.31 -0.47
CA PHE A 317 -2.36 -15.49 0.79
C PHE A 317 -3.19 -16.33 1.76
N LEU A 318 -4.47 -15.97 1.95
CA LEU A 318 -5.40 -16.71 2.83
C LEU A 318 -5.55 -18.17 2.41
N ARG A 319 -5.67 -18.45 1.11
CA ARG A 319 -5.74 -19.82 0.58
C ARG A 319 -4.48 -20.63 0.90
N LEU A 320 -3.30 -20.03 0.79
CA LEU A 320 -2.04 -20.71 1.09
C LEU A 320 -1.89 -21.00 2.59
N LEU A 321 -2.24 -20.02 3.45
CA LEU A 321 -2.26 -20.20 4.90
C LEU A 321 -3.21 -21.34 5.30
N LYS A 322 -4.43 -21.35 4.75
CA LYS A 322 -5.42 -22.41 4.99
C LYS A 322 -4.91 -23.79 4.57
N LYS A 323 -4.33 -23.91 3.38
CA LYS A 323 -3.78 -25.18 2.88
C LYS A 323 -2.69 -25.72 3.80
N PHE A 324 -1.71 -24.88 4.14
CA PHE A 324 -0.62 -25.29 5.02
C PHE A 324 -1.13 -25.72 6.40
N HIS A 325 -2.05 -24.96 7.00
CA HIS A 325 -2.69 -25.33 8.26
C HIS A 325 -3.39 -26.70 8.18
N THR A 326 -4.20 -26.93 7.15
CA THR A 326 -4.85 -28.23 6.93
C THR A 326 -3.82 -29.37 6.79
N SER A 327 -2.75 -29.15 6.03
CA SER A 327 -1.71 -30.16 5.82
C SER A 327 -0.95 -30.48 7.10
N VAL A 328 -0.62 -29.47 7.93
CA VAL A 328 0.07 -29.68 9.22
C VAL A 328 -0.78 -30.54 10.17
N HIS A 329 -2.06 -30.23 10.33
CA HIS A 329 -2.92 -31.02 11.21
C HIS A 329 -3.25 -32.42 10.66
N ALA A 330 -3.31 -32.59 9.34
CA ALA A 330 -3.50 -33.91 8.74
C ALA A 330 -2.32 -34.86 9.04
N ALA A 331 -1.10 -34.31 9.22
CA ALA A 331 0.12 -35.08 9.45
C ALA A 331 0.48 -35.29 10.94
N GLU A 332 -0.39 -34.91 11.87
CA GLU A 332 -0.12 -34.90 13.32
C GLU A 332 0.28 -36.29 13.88
N GLU A 333 -0.38 -37.36 13.41
CA GLU A 333 -0.03 -38.73 13.79
C GLU A 333 1.36 -39.13 13.29
N ALA A 334 1.70 -38.76 12.05
CA ALA A 334 3.00 -39.02 11.45
C ALA A 334 4.12 -38.30 12.23
N PHE A 335 3.88 -37.05 12.64
CA PHE A 335 4.83 -36.28 13.44
C PHE A 335 5.10 -36.93 14.79
N THR A 336 4.04 -37.39 15.47
CA THR A 336 4.15 -38.05 16.78
C THR A 336 4.97 -39.34 16.70
N PHE A 337 4.83 -40.12 15.63
CA PHE A 337 5.64 -41.31 15.40
C PHE A 337 7.11 -40.96 15.09
N VAL A 338 7.34 -40.01 14.18
CA VAL A 338 8.69 -39.67 13.71
C VAL A 338 9.53 -39.00 14.80
N ASP A 339 8.92 -38.24 15.72
CA ASP A 339 9.66 -37.62 16.84
C ASP A 339 10.26 -38.66 17.82
N GLN A 340 9.74 -39.88 17.84
CA GLN A 340 10.28 -41.00 18.62
C GLN A 340 11.48 -41.69 17.94
N LEU A 341 11.75 -41.39 16.67
CA LEU A 341 12.85 -41.98 15.92
C LEU A 341 14.18 -41.24 16.20
N PRO A 342 15.34 -41.88 15.95
CA PRO A 342 16.65 -41.26 16.19
C PRO A 342 16.81 -39.93 15.43
N LYS A 343 17.30 -38.89 16.14
CA LYS A 343 17.41 -37.51 15.63
C LYS A 343 18.61 -37.23 14.72
N ASN A 344 19.39 -38.26 14.35
CA ASN A 344 20.63 -38.12 13.56
C ASN A 344 20.42 -37.88 12.05
N THR A 345 19.21 -37.54 11.62
CA THR A 345 18.83 -37.51 10.19
C THR A 345 19.18 -36.22 9.45
N LYS A 346 19.59 -35.15 10.15
CA LYS A 346 19.66 -33.80 9.57
C LYS A 346 21.08 -33.27 9.40
N GLN A 347 21.88 -33.95 8.59
CA GLN A 347 23.21 -33.44 8.19
C GLN A 347 23.35 -33.16 6.69
N SER A 348 22.31 -33.32 5.87
CA SER A 348 22.40 -33.02 4.43
C SER A 348 21.32 -32.05 3.91
N ASN A 349 21.70 -31.30 2.87
CA ASN A 349 20.97 -30.16 2.27
C ASN A 349 19.80 -30.59 1.36
N HIS A 350 19.09 -31.66 1.67
CA HIS A 350 18.20 -32.30 0.69
C HIS A 350 16.89 -31.53 0.41
N MET A 351 16.57 -30.45 1.14
CA MET A 351 15.30 -29.72 1.04
C MET A 351 15.46 -28.20 1.18
N THR A 352 16.01 -27.55 0.15
CA THR A 352 16.10 -26.07 0.09
C THR A 352 15.11 -25.50 -0.92
N ARG A 353 14.70 -24.23 -0.73
CA ARG A 353 13.80 -23.56 -1.69
C ARG A 353 14.38 -23.60 -3.11
N LYS A 354 15.68 -23.31 -3.25
CA LYS A 354 16.38 -23.30 -4.54
C LYS A 354 16.32 -24.66 -5.28
N LEU A 355 16.36 -25.76 -4.53
CA LEU A 355 16.27 -27.10 -5.11
C LEU A 355 14.84 -27.46 -5.54
N LEU A 356 13.83 -27.01 -4.78
CA LEU A 356 12.45 -27.50 -4.91
C LEU A 356 11.51 -26.55 -5.67
N GLU A 357 11.86 -25.26 -5.76
CA GLU A 357 11.09 -24.26 -6.49
C GLU A 357 10.87 -24.59 -7.98
N PRO A 358 11.88 -25.04 -8.75
CA PRO A 358 11.69 -25.40 -10.16
C PRO A 358 10.65 -26.51 -10.36
N ASP A 359 10.67 -27.53 -9.51
CA ASP A 359 9.73 -28.65 -9.56
C ASP A 359 8.32 -28.22 -9.19
N LEU A 360 8.19 -27.31 -8.21
CA LEU A 360 6.92 -26.75 -7.80
C LEU A 360 6.29 -25.90 -8.93
N ILE A 361 7.09 -25.09 -9.63
CA ILE A 361 6.64 -24.34 -10.81
C ILE A 361 6.18 -25.28 -11.92
N ARG A 362 6.93 -26.37 -12.17
CA ARG A 362 6.57 -27.39 -13.15
C ARG A 362 5.24 -28.06 -12.82
N LEU A 363 5.03 -28.47 -11.56
CA LEU A 363 3.78 -29.08 -11.10
C LEU A 363 2.59 -28.14 -11.30
N LYS A 364 2.73 -26.85 -10.95
CA LYS A 364 1.68 -25.84 -11.16
C LYS A 364 1.30 -25.70 -12.64
N LYS A 365 2.29 -25.68 -13.54
CA LYS A 365 2.03 -25.64 -15.00
C LYS A 365 1.30 -26.87 -15.51
N MET A 366 1.65 -28.06 -15.01
CA MET A 366 0.98 -29.31 -15.38
C MET A 366 -0.45 -29.37 -14.86
N THR A 367 -0.70 -28.86 -13.64
CA THR A 367 -2.04 -28.85 -13.06
C THR A 367 -2.95 -27.86 -13.81
N ALA A 368 -2.43 -26.68 -14.15
CA ALA A 368 -3.15 -25.68 -14.94
C ALA A 368 -3.53 -26.20 -16.34
N ALA A 369 -2.62 -26.94 -16.99
CA ALA A 369 -2.87 -27.55 -18.30
C ALA A 369 -3.84 -28.74 -18.28
N ALA A 370 -4.02 -29.40 -17.13
CA ALA A 370 -4.98 -30.49 -16.96
C ALA A 370 -6.41 -30.00 -16.66
N THR A 371 -6.55 -28.74 -16.22
CA THR A 371 -7.82 -28.09 -15.91
C THR A 371 -8.32 -27.13 -17.00
N SER A 372 -7.51 -26.92 -18.05
CA SER A 372 -7.85 -26.19 -19.27
C SER A 372 -8.21 -27.17 -20.38
#